data_AF-A0A2H3CGL7-F1
#
_entry.id   AF-A0A2H3CGL7-F1
#
_cell.length_a   1.000
_cell.length_b   1.000
_cell.length_c   1.000
_cell.angle_alpha   90.00
_cell.angle_beta   90.00
_cell.angle_gamma   90.00
#
_symmetry.space_group_name_H-M   'P 1'
#
loop_
_entity.id
_entity.type
_entity.pdbx_description
1 polymer ?
#
loop_
_entity_poly.entity_id
_entity_poly.type
_entity_poly.pdbx_seq_one_letter_code
_entity_poly.pdbx_strand_id
1 'polypeptide(L)'
;MPGESFAFSYDPMADYGVSTYNYTVFLFTKLPSSLYSTTEWSSGHYFGRFDYPNYPAVPYPTHEAPANLTMPDFSKAPSPGWGGGADATNATVYLLVLEEWLIGSGNFGLTMSLAINELIYNGTKSA
;
A
#
# COMPACT_ATOMS: atom_id res chain seq x y z
N MET A 1 -1.71 -17.00 -0.78
CA MET A 1 -3.15 -17.35 -0.67
C MET A 1 -3.83 -16.39 0.31
N PRO A 2 -5.18 -16.32 0.37
CA PRO A 2 -5.87 -15.52 1.38
C PRO A 2 -5.43 -15.91 2.79
N GLY A 3 -5.16 -14.93 3.66
CA GLY A 3 -4.68 -15.12 5.03
C GLY A 3 -3.20 -15.48 5.16
N GLU A 4 -2.47 -15.71 4.07
CA GLU A 4 -1.03 -15.98 4.14
C GLU A 4 -0.21 -14.69 4.27
N SER A 5 0.88 -14.77 5.03
CA SER A 5 1.87 -13.69 5.11
C SER A 5 2.79 -13.69 3.89
N PHE A 6 3.16 -12.50 3.44
CA PHE A 6 4.18 -12.27 2.42
C PHE A 6 5.16 -11.19 2.90
N ALA A 7 6.43 -11.34 2.50
CA ALA A 7 7.47 -10.38 2.85
C ALA A 7 7.16 -9.02 2.21
N PHE A 8 7.36 -7.95 2.98
CA PHE A 8 7.21 -6.59 2.52
C PHE A 8 8.42 -5.76 2.91
N SER A 9 8.97 -5.06 1.94
CA SER A 9 9.97 -4.02 2.12
C SER A 9 9.71 -2.92 1.11
N TYR A 10 10.05 -1.69 1.49
CA TYR A 10 9.96 -0.53 0.62
C TYR A 10 11.23 0.29 0.76
N ASP A 11 11.76 0.74 -0.37
CA ASP A 11 12.95 1.58 -0.45
C ASP A 11 12.51 3.00 -0.84
N PRO A 12 12.47 3.96 0.11
CA PRO A 12 11.92 5.27 -0.11
C PRO A 12 12.97 6.31 -0.50
N MET A 13 12.49 7.50 -0.82
CA MET A 13 13.25 8.71 -1.10
C MET A 13 13.86 9.34 0.17
N ALA A 14 14.91 8.72 0.68
CA ALA A 14 15.65 9.20 1.86
C ALA A 14 17.16 9.29 1.58
N ASP A 15 17.58 10.36 0.92
CA ASP A 15 18.98 10.66 0.56
C ASP A 15 19.36 12.09 1.02
N TYR A 16 20.59 12.54 0.81
CA TYR A 16 21.04 13.86 1.21
C TYR A 16 20.17 14.97 0.58
N GLY A 17 19.47 15.71 1.43
CA GLY A 17 18.56 16.77 1.01
C GLY A 17 17.21 16.28 0.51
N VAL A 18 16.84 15.01 0.74
CA VAL A 18 15.53 14.44 0.44
C VAL A 18 15.06 13.61 1.64
N SER A 19 13.80 13.74 2.04
CA SER A 19 13.28 12.98 3.17
C SER A 19 11.85 12.53 2.94
N THR A 20 11.66 11.22 2.99
CA THR A 20 10.35 10.59 3.15
C THR A 20 9.89 10.73 4.58
N TYR A 21 8.62 11.11 4.75
CA TYR A 21 8.02 11.22 6.07
C TYR A 21 7.22 9.97 6.41
N ASN A 22 6.49 9.46 5.42
CA ASN A 22 5.66 8.27 5.55
C ASN A 22 5.29 7.74 4.17
N TYR A 23 4.76 6.53 4.15
CA TYR A 23 4.18 5.93 2.97
C TYR A 23 2.95 5.11 3.34
N THR A 24 1.99 5.06 2.43
CA THR A 24 0.69 4.41 2.60
C THR A 24 0.61 3.21 1.67
N VAL A 25 0.29 2.03 2.22
CA VAL A 25 0.26 0.77 1.47
C VAL A 25 -1.18 0.30 1.27
N PHE A 26 -1.53 0.04 0.02
CA PHE A 26 -2.82 -0.52 -0.39
C PHE A 26 -2.63 -1.78 -1.23
N LEU A 27 -3.61 -2.67 -1.21
CA LEU A 27 -3.78 -3.72 -2.19
C LEU A 27 -5.04 -3.44 -3.02
N PHE A 28 -4.89 -3.00 -4.26
CA PHE A 28 -6.03 -2.78 -5.14
C PHE A 28 -6.43 -4.07 -5.86
N THR A 29 -7.73 -4.34 -5.91
CA THR A 29 -8.33 -5.39 -6.75
C THR A 29 -8.84 -4.83 -8.08
N LYS A 30 -8.95 -3.49 -8.17
CA LYS A 30 -9.25 -2.74 -9.38
C LYS A 30 -8.45 -1.44 -9.35
N LEU A 31 -7.58 -1.21 -10.34
CA LEU A 31 -6.88 0.07 -10.44
C LEU A 31 -7.87 1.20 -10.80
N PRO A 32 -7.62 2.43 -10.31
CA PRO A 32 -8.37 3.59 -10.77
C PRO A 32 -8.06 3.88 -12.23
N SER A 33 -9.09 4.23 -13.01
CA SER A 33 -8.94 4.64 -14.41
C SER A 33 -8.67 6.13 -14.59
N SER A 34 -8.76 6.91 -13.51
CA SER A 34 -8.66 8.38 -13.52
C SER A 34 -8.16 8.88 -12.18
N LEU A 35 -7.51 10.06 -12.18
CA LEU A 35 -7.16 10.80 -10.95
C LEU A 35 -8.26 11.78 -10.51
N TYR A 36 -9.35 11.89 -11.27
CA TYR A 36 -10.50 12.71 -10.91
C TYR A 36 -11.50 11.94 -10.05
N SER A 37 -12.29 12.67 -9.27
CA SER A 37 -13.34 12.11 -8.42
C SER A 37 -14.39 11.35 -9.24
N THR A 38 -14.70 10.12 -8.82
CA THR A 38 -15.79 9.30 -9.34
C THR A 38 -16.52 8.61 -8.19
N THR A 39 -17.76 8.17 -8.41
CA THR A 39 -18.54 7.44 -7.37
C THR A 39 -17.86 6.15 -6.94
N GLU A 40 -17.30 5.40 -7.89
CA GLU A 40 -16.43 4.26 -7.64
C GLU A 40 -15.07 4.58 -8.27
N TRP A 41 -14.09 4.91 -7.44
CA TRP A 41 -12.75 5.28 -7.89
C TRP A 41 -11.83 4.06 -8.01
N SER A 42 -11.84 3.19 -7.01
CA SER A 42 -11.03 1.97 -6.92
C SER A 42 -11.65 1.01 -5.91
N SER A 43 -11.14 -0.22 -5.82
CA SER A 43 -11.49 -1.19 -4.78
C SER A 43 -10.26 -1.95 -4.30
N GLY A 44 -10.26 -2.39 -3.03
CA GLY A 44 -9.10 -3.02 -2.44
C GLY A 44 -9.08 -3.07 -0.91
N HIS A 45 -7.87 -3.17 -0.37
CA HIS A 45 -7.57 -3.24 1.06
C HIS A 45 -6.51 -2.19 1.44
N TYR A 46 -6.67 -1.59 2.62
CA TYR A 46 -5.70 -0.67 3.20
C TYR A 46 -4.89 -1.42 4.28
N PHE A 47 -3.57 -1.48 4.12
CA PHE A 47 -2.70 -2.12 5.09
C PHE A 47 -2.28 -1.20 6.23
N GLY A 48 -1.97 0.05 5.90
CA GLY A 48 -1.42 0.99 6.86
C GLY A 48 -0.68 2.15 6.21
N ARG A 49 -0.38 3.15 7.04
CA ARG A 49 0.51 4.26 6.74
C ARG A 49 1.66 4.16 7.72
N PHE A 50 2.86 4.05 7.20
CA PHE A 50 4.04 3.71 7.96
C PHE A 50 5.06 4.84 7.89
N ASP A 51 5.77 5.03 9.00
CA ASP A 51 6.90 5.94 9.12
C ASP A 51 8.13 5.31 8.48
N TYR A 52 8.96 6.12 7.83
CA TYR A 52 10.29 5.66 7.38
C TYR A 52 11.39 6.30 8.24
N PRO A 53 12.17 5.51 9.00
CA PRO A 53 13.24 6.05 9.83
C PRO A 53 14.32 6.74 9.00
N ASN A 54 14.51 8.04 9.20
CA ASN A 54 15.60 8.79 8.58
C ASN A 54 15.93 10.06 9.38
N TYR A 55 17.16 10.56 9.24
CA TYR A 55 17.62 11.77 9.92
C TYR A 55 17.83 12.91 8.91
N PRO A 56 17.34 14.13 9.17
CA PRO A 56 16.71 14.59 10.42
C PRO A 56 15.18 14.49 10.47
N ALA A 57 14.50 14.00 9.43
CA ALA A 57 13.06 14.19 9.31
C ALA A 57 12.23 13.28 10.22
N VAL A 58 12.59 12.00 10.36
CA VAL A 58 11.87 11.01 11.18
C VAL A 58 12.87 10.19 12.02
N PRO A 59 13.53 10.81 13.01
CA PRO A 59 14.56 10.14 13.81
C PRO A 59 13.98 9.14 14.82
N TYR A 60 12.70 9.24 15.14
CA TYR A 60 12.00 8.41 16.13
C TYR A 60 10.65 7.96 15.54
N PRO A 61 10.64 6.99 14.62
CA PRO A 61 9.39 6.49 14.03
C PRO A 61 8.50 5.88 15.11
N THR A 62 7.19 6.06 14.97
CA THR A 62 6.17 5.54 15.90
C THR A 62 5.33 4.43 15.28
N HIS A 63 5.33 4.34 13.95
CA HIS A 63 4.57 3.36 13.19
C HIS A 63 5.39 2.80 12.04
N GLU A 64 6.45 2.05 12.34
CA GLU A 64 7.23 1.35 11.30
C GLU A 64 6.39 0.27 10.59
N ALA A 65 6.71 0.02 9.32
CA ALA A 65 6.08 -1.07 8.59
C ALA A 65 6.52 -2.42 9.17
N PRO A 66 5.60 -3.40 9.28
CA PRO A 66 5.99 -4.76 9.61
C PRO A 66 6.81 -5.37 8.47
N ALA A 67 7.72 -6.28 8.80
CA ALA A 67 8.50 -7.02 7.79
C ALA A 67 7.65 -7.91 6.87
N ASN A 68 6.41 -8.20 7.27
CA ASN A 68 5.46 -8.99 6.50
C ASN A 68 4.09 -8.36 6.56
N LEU A 69 3.37 -8.44 5.43
CA LEU A 69 1.95 -8.13 5.35
C LEU A 69 1.16 -9.43 5.21
N THR A 70 -0.11 -9.42 5.58
CA THR A 70 -0.99 -10.59 5.47
C THR A 70 -1.99 -10.38 4.36
N MET A 71 -2.02 -11.28 3.38
CA MET A 71 -2.97 -11.20 2.26
C MET A 71 -4.41 -11.22 2.79
N PRO A 72 -5.26 -10.21 2.47
CA PRO A 72 -6.64 -10.17 2.94
C PRO A 72 -7.48 -11.32 2.37
N ASP A 73 -8.50 -11.74 3.11
CA ASP A 73 -9.50 -12.69 2.64
C ASP A 73 -10.73 -11.94 2.13
N PHE A 74 -10.78 -11.71 0.81
CA PHE A 74 -11.84 -10.95 0.16
C PHE A 74 -13.14 -11.74 0.02
N SER A 75 -13.14 -13.05 0.28
CA SER A 75 -14.39 -13.84 0.37
C SER A 75 -15.21 -13.45 1.62
N LYS A 76 -14.56 -12.83 2.61
CA LYS A 76 -15.20 -12.39 3.86
C LYS A 76 -15.64 -10.95 3.76
N ALA A 77 -16.78 -10.66 4.38
CA ALA A 77 -17.21 -9.29 4.61
C ALA A 77 -16.21 -8.58 5.54
N PRO A 78 -15.87 -7.30 5.28
CA PRO A 78 -14.91 -6.55 6.09
C PRO A 78 -15.43 -6.21 7.49
N SER A 79 -16.75 -6.23 7.71
CA SER A 79 -17.42 -5.95 8.99
C SER A 79 -18.82 -6.58 9.00
N PRO A 80 -19.42 -6.88 10.17
CA PRO A 80 -20.84 -7.20 10.25
C PRO A 80 -21.70 -6.07 9.65
N GLY A 81 -22.65 -6.42 8.79
CA GLY A 81 -23.57 -5.44 8.17
C GLY A 81 -23.73 -5.63 6.67
N TRP A 82 -23.94 -4.53 5.97
CA TRP A 82 -24.08 -4.50 4.50
C TRP A 82 -22.72 -4.58 3.81
N GLY A 83 -22.67 -5.27 2.67
CA GLY A 83 -21.44 -5.52 1.91
C GLY A 83 -20.92 -6.93 2.14
N GLY A 84 -21.01 -7.77 1.10
CA GLY A 84 -20.46 -9.12 1.11
C GLY A 84 -19.02 -9.17 0.64
N GLY A 85 -18.33 -10.26 0.95
CA GLY A 85 -17.10 -10.62 0.24
C GLY A 85 -17.41 -11.31 -1.09
N ALA A 86 -16.39 -11.49 -1.91
CA ALA A 86 -16.46 -12.22 -3.17
C ALA A 86 -15.25 -13.13 -3.32
N ASP A 87 -15.50 -14.36 -3.78
CA ASP A 87 -14.44 -15.29 -4.12
C ASP A 87 -13.71 -14.85 -5.39
N ALA A 88 -12.39 -15.06 -5.41
CA ALA A 88 -11.56 -14.88 -6.58
C ALA A 88 -10.42 -15.90 -6.55
N THR A 89 -10.05 -16.40 -7.73
CA THR A 89 -8.96 -17.39 -7.90
C THR A 89 -8.07 -16.94 -9.04
N ASN A 90 -6.75 -17.02 -8.86
CA ASN A 90 -5.76 -16.58 -9.84
C ASN A 90 -6.02 -15.14 -10.36
N ALA A 91 -6.48 -14.25 -9.48
CA ALA A 91 -6.83 -12.88 -9.84
C ALA A 91 -5.60 -11.95 -9.72
N THR A 92 -5.36 -11.11 -10.71
CA THR A 92 -4.34 -10.05 -10.61
C THR A 92 -4.81 -8.98 -9.63
N VAL A 93 -3.95 -8.67 -8.66
CA VAL A 93 -4.14 -7.57 -7.71
C VAL A 93 -2.87 -6.71 -7.69
N TYR A 94 -2.98 -5.50 -7.16
CA TYR A 94 -1.94 -4.47 -7.30
C TYR A 94 -1.53 -3.97 -5.92
N LEU A 95 -0.30 -4.28 -5.49
CA LEU A 95 0.27 -3.72 -4.28
C LEU A 95 0.82 -2.33 -4.60
N LEU A 96 0.25 -1.33 -3.96
CA LEU A 96 0.51 0.08 -4.23
C LEU A 96 1.09 0.74 -2.99
N VAL A 97 2.17 1.49 -3.18
CA VAL A 97 2.79 2.33 -2.15
C VAL A 97 2.73 3.77 -2.62
N LEU A 98 1.99 4.59 -1.88
CA LEU A 98 1.94 6.04 -2.03
C LEU A 98 2.86 6.66 -0.99
N GLU A 99 3.99 7.18 -1.44
CA GLU A 99 5.01 7.78 -0.60
C GLU A 99 4.86 9.29 -0.53
N GLU A 100 5.12 9.89 0.64
CA GLU A 100 5.10 11.33 0.87
C GLU A 100 6.48 11.84 1.33
N TRP A 101 7.09 12.74 0.55
CA TRP A 101 8.48 13.19 0.74
C TRP A 101 8.70 14.69 0.44
N LEU A 102 9.82 15.26 0.91
CA LEU A 102 10.26 16.62 0.62
C LEU A 102 11.72 16.67 0.19
N ILE A 103 12.09 17.80 -0.44
CA ILE A 103 13.48 18.19 -0.70
C ILE A 103 13.91 19.31 0.23
N GLY A 104 15.22 19.46 0.41
CA GLY A 104 15.85 20.44 1.30
C GLY A 104 15.62 21.91 0.88
N SER A 105 15.28 22.17 -0.38
CA SER A 105 14.85 23.51 -0.82
C SER A 105 13.39 23.84 -0.47
N GLY A 106 12.64 22.86 0.04
CA GLY A 106 11.22 22.97 0.36
C GLY A 106 10.31 22.81 -0.87
N ASN A 107 9.07 22.37 -0.61
CA ASN A 107 7.98 22.25 -1.57
C ASN A 107 6.68 22.87 -1.01
N PHE A 108 5.73 23.19 -1.88
CA PHE A 108 4.37 23.54 -1.44
C PHE A 108 3.59 22.26 -1.11
N GLY A 109 3.75 21.77 0.13
CA GLY A 109 3.21 20.48 0.58
C GLY A 109 4.15 19.31 0.29
N LEU A 110 3.78 18.12 0.80
CA LEU A 110 4.54 16.89 0.55
C LEU A 110 4.41 16.49 -0.93
N THR A 111 5.53 16.15 -1.54
CA THR A 111 5.53 15.51 -2.86
C THR A 111 5.12 14.06 -2.71
N MET A 112 4.40 13.55 -3.70
CA MET A 112 3.90 12.19 -3.70
C MET A 112 4.51 11.36 -4.82
N SER A 113 4.98 10.17 -4.48
CA SER A 113 5.46 9.16 -5.43
C SER A 113 4.58 7.91 -5.35
N LEU A 114 4.40 7.22 -6.47
CA LEU A 114 3.56 6.04 -6.58
C LEU A 114 4.36 4.85 -7.11
N ALA A 115 4.46 3.78 -6.33
CA ALA A 115 4.99 2.50 -6.78
C ALA A 115 3.87 1.45 -6.82
N ILE A 116 3.82 0.63 -7.87
CA ILE A 116 2.81 -0.42 -8.05
C ILE A 116 3.49 -1.72 -8.50
N ASN A 117 3.21 -2.80 -7.78
CA ASN A 117 3.58 -4.16 -8.16
C ASN A 117 2.34 -5.03 -8.38
N GLU A 118 2.36 -5.86 -9.41
CA GLU A 118 1.31 -6.87 -9.62
C GLU A 118 1.59 -8.13 -8.81
N LEU A 119 0.55 -8.66 -8.17
CA LEU A 119 0.57 -9.92 -7.44
C LEU A 119 -0.57 -10.82 -7.93
N ILE A 120 -0.43 -12.13 -7.71
CA ILE A 120 -1.51 -13.10 -7.97
C ILE A 120 -2.22 -13.43 -6.66
N TYR A 121 -3.48 -13.02 -6.55
CA TYR A 121 -4.38 -13.35 -5.47
C TYR A 121 -4.92 -14.77 -5.60
N ASN A 122 -4.92 -15.49 -4.47
CA ASN A 122 -5.40 -16.87 -4.39
C ASN A 122 -4.85 -17.74 -5.54
N GLY A 123 -3.55 -17.59 -5.78
CA GLY A 123 -2.84 -18.35 -6.80
C GLY A 123 -2.71 -19.81 -6.39
N THR A 124 -3.12 -20.72 -7.28
CA THR A 124 -2.75 -22.13 -7.14
C THR A 124 -1.31 -22.28 -7.61
N LYS A 125 -0.38 -22.63 -6.72
CA LYS A 125 0.96 -23.05 -7.16
C LYS A 125 0.79 -24.18 -8.17
N SER A 126 1.15 -23.94 -9.42
CA SER A 126 1.58 -25.04 -10.28
C SER A 126 3.00 -25.38 -9.85
N ALA A 127 3.23 -26.68 -9.66
CA ALA A 127 4.38 -27.29 -8.98
C ALA A 127 5.75 -26.72 -9.35
#